data_AF-A0A6M0BN25-F1
#
_entry.id   AF-A0A6M0BN25-F1
#
_cell.length_a   1.000
_cell.length_b   1.000
_cell.length_c   1.000
_cell.angle_alpha   90.00
_cell.angle_beta   90.00
_cell.angle_gamma   90.00
#
_symmetry.space_group_name_H-M   'P 1'
#
loop_
_entity.id
_entity.type
_entity.pdbx_description
1 polymer ?
#
loop_
_entity_poly.entity_id
_entity_poly.type
_entity_poly.pdbx_seq_one_letter_code
_entity_poly.pdbx_strand_id
1 'polypeptide(L)'
;MASSLTLSHFIPSTSNQAHAQSNIVPDDTLGANGSVVIPDASVKGLPAELIEGGVQRGVNLFHSFQEFNVSEGLRVYLANPAGIE
;
A
#
# COMPACT_ATOMS: atom_id res chain seq x y z
N MET A 1 -44.71 30.57 -28.44
CA MET A 1 -44.34 30.38 -27.01
C MET A 1 -43.12 29.49 -27.00
N ALA A 2 -41.96 29.99 -26.59
CA ALA A 2 -40.68 29.30 -26.74
C ALA A 2 -40.53 28.19 -25.68
N SER A 3 -40.37 26.94 -26.12
CA SER A 3 -39.99 25.84 -25.24
C SER A 3 -38.49 25.88 -25.00
N SER A 4 -38.06 26.07 -23.75
CA SER A 4 -36.67 25.97 -23.35
C SER A 4 -36.38 24.56 -22.84
N LEU A 5 -35.37 23.88 -23.40
CA LEU A 5 -34.86 22.62 -22.87
C LEU A 5 -33.62 22.92 -22.03
N THR A 6 -33.74 22.79 -20.71
CA THR A 6 -32.59 22.87 -19.81
C THR A 6 -31.87 21.53 -19.77
N LEU A 7 -30.63 21.49 -20.29
CA LEU A 7 -29.75 20.32 -20.21
C LEU A 7 -28.87 20.44 -18.96
N SER A 8 -29.29 19.78 -17.88
CA SER A 8 -28.49 19.69 -16.65
C SER A 8 -27.37 18.66 -16.83
N HIS A 9 -26.11 19.10 -16.80
CA HIS A 9 -24.95 18.22 -16.86
C HIS A 9 -24.57 17.77 -15.45
N PHE A 10 -24.69 16.47 -15.18
CA PHE A 10 -24.16 15.84 -13.98
C PHE A 10 -22.82 15.21 -14.35
N ILE A 11 -21.71 15.78 -13.87
CA ILE A 11 -20.38 15.17 -14.01
C ILE A 11 -20.13 14.37 -12.73
N PRO A 12 -20.19 13.02 -12.75
CA PRO A 12 -19.70 12.24 -11.63
C PRO A 12 -18.18 12.43 -11.54
N SER A 13 -17.72 13.11 -10.50
CA SER A 13 -16.29 13.17 -10.17
C SER A 13 -15.88 11.84 -9.53
N THR A 14 -15.47 10.88 -10.35
CA THR A 14 -14.73 9.71 -9.85
C THR A 14 -13.28 10.15 -9.72
N SER A 15 -12.88 10.62 -8.54
CA SER A 15 -11.47 10.76 -8.21
C SER A 15 -10.85 9.37 -8.17
N ASN A 16 -10.38 8.91 -9.32
CA ASN A 16 -9.47 7.77 -9.41
C ASN A 16 -8.11 8.30 -8.93
N GLN A 17 -7.93 8.43 -7.62
CA GLN A 17 -6.61 8.67 -7.05
C GLN A 17 -5.79 7.40 -7.27
N ALA A 18 -5.10 7.32 -8.40
CA ALA A 18 -3.96 6.44 -8.52
C ALA A 18 -2.87 7.04 -7.61
N HIS A 19 -2.78 6.58 -6.36
CA HIS A 19 -1.55 6.76 -5.61
C HIS A 19 -0.44 6.11 -6.44
N ALA A 20 0.66 6.84 -6.67
CA ALA A 20 1.86 6.19 -7.14
C ALA A 20 2.20 5.08 -6.14
N GLN A 21 2.33 3.84 -6.61
CA GLN A 21 2.70 2.71 -5.77
C GLN A 21 4.21 2.53 -5.83
N SER A 22 4.82 2.15 -4.71
CA SER A 22 6.21 1.71 -4.67
C SER A 22 6.33 0.40 -5.42
N ASN A 23 7.50 0.13 -5.98
CA ASN A 23 7.80 -1.15 -6.59
C ASN A 23 8.49 -2.02 -5.55
N ILE A 24 7.68 -2.74 -4.76
CA ILE A 24 8.12 -3.65 -3.72
C ILE A 24 7.66 -5.06 -4.10
N VAL A 25 8.63 -5.92 -4.42
CA VAL A 25 8.40 -7.29 -4.85
C VAL A 25 8.92 -8.23 -3.77
N PRO A 26 8.03 -8.90 -3.02
CA PRO A 26 8.44 -9.91 -2.04
C PRO A 26 9.31 -11.01 -2.65
N ASP A 27 10.14 -11.61 -1.81
CA ASP A 27 10.83 -12.84 -2.14
C ASP A 27 9.91 -14.05 -1.86
N ASP A 28 9.56 -14.78 -2.91
CA ASP A 28 8.67 -15.93 -2.84
C ASP A 28 9.39 -17.24 -2.43
N THR A 29 10.71 -17.20 -2.21
CA THR A 29 11.49 -18.41 -1.83
C THR A 29 11.21 -18.91 -0.41
N LEU A 30 10.56 -18.10 0.42
CA LEU A 30 10.22 -18.42 1.82
C LEU A 30 8.81 -19.01 2.00
N GLY A 31 8.06 -19.17 0.91
CA GLY A 31 6.69 -19.70 0.94
C GLY A 31 5.78 -18.90 1.87
N ALA A 32 5.06 -19.58 2.77
CA ALA A 32 4.11 -18.95 3.68
C ALA A 32 4.76 -18.02 4.74
N ASN A 33 6.09 -18.01 4.87
CA ASN A 33 6.82 -17.16 5.82
C ASN A 33 7.44 -15.92 5.15
N GLY A 34 7.08 -15.63 3.89
CA GLY A 34 7.56 -14.46 3.16
C GLY A 34 7.01 -13.14 3.68
N SER A 35 7.55 -12.03 3.17
CA SER A 35 6.99 -10.69 3.35
C SER A 35 5.69 -10.55 2.56
N VAL A 36 4.71 -9.82 3.10
CA VAL A 36 3.46 -9.51 2.42
C VAL A 36 3.31 -8.00 2.32
N VAL A 37 3.06 -7.47 1.12
CA VAL A 37 2.84 -6.03 0.90
C VAL A 37 1.35 -5.76 0.79
N ILE A 38 0.83 -4.90 1.67
CA ILE A 38 -0.54 -4.44 1.70
C ILE A 38 -0.57 -2.99 1.21
N PRO A 39 -1.03 -2.74 -0.04
CA PRO A 39 -1.12 -1.39 -0.58
C PRO A 39 -2.28 -0.59 0.08
N ASP A 40 -2.15 0.74 0.08
CA ASP A 40 -3.17 1.70 0.55
C ASP A 40 -3.69 1.43 1.98
N ALA A 41 -2.89 0.80 2.84
CA ALA A 41 -3.20 0.58 4.24
C ALA A 41 -3.25 1.91 5.02
N SER A 42 -4.25 2.07 5.88
CA SER A 42 -4.37 3.25 6.73
C SER A 42 -3.44 3.15 7.94
N VAL A 43 -2.26 3.75 7.83
CA VAL A 43 -1.27 3.83 8.92
C VAL A 43 -1.26 5.25 9.49
N LYS A 44 -1.44 5.41 10.81
CA LYS A 44 -1.52 6.73 11.47
C LYS A 44 -2.52 7.72 10.82
N GLY A 45 -3.62 7.19 10.27
CA GLY A 45 -4.70 7.98 9.66
C GLY A 45 -4.43 8.47 8.23
N LEU A 46 -3.36 7.98 7.59
CA LEU A 46 -2.99 8.32 6.21
C LEU A 46 -2.71 7.03 5.41
N PRO A 47 -2.93 7.00 4.09
CA PRO A 47 -2.65 5.83 3.23
C PRO A 47 -1.14 5.59 3.07
N ALA A 48 -0.72 4.33 3.18
CA ALA A 48 0.66 3.87 3.05
C ALA A 48 0.72 2.44 2.53
N GLU A 49 1.91 1.99 2.14
CA GLU A 49 2.17 0.56 2.00
C GLU A 49 2.58 -0.01 3.36
N LEU A 50 1.90 -1.07 3.78
CA LEU A 50 2.21 -1.81 5.00
C LEU A 50 2.80 -3.17 4.63
N ILE A 51 3.97 -3.46 5.15
CA ILE A 51 4.63 -4.75 5.00
C ILE A 51 4.43 -5.56 6.26
N GLU A 52 3.85 -6.74 6.11
CA GLU A 52 3.63 -7.72 7.18
C GLU A 52 4.36 -9.04 6.88
N GLY A 53 4.25 -10.01 7.79
CA GLY A 53 4.89 -11.31 7.66
C GLY A 53 6.40 -11.25 7.89
N GLY A 54 7.15 -12.01 7.10
CA GLY A 54 8.60 -12.18 7.27
C GLY A 54 8.98 -13.29 8.25
N VAL A 55 10.28 -13.42 8.49
CA VAL A 55 10.86 -14.50 9.28
C VAL A 55 11.40 -13.96 10.59
N GLN A 56 10.79 -14.35 11.70
CA GLN A 56 11.31 -14.05 13.04
C GLN A 56 12.40 -15.05 13.44
N ARG A 57 13.56 -14.55 13.89
CA ARG A 57 14.59 -15.35 14.58
C ARG A 57 15.00 -14.66 15.88
N GLY A 58 14.47 -15.19 16.99
CA GLY A 58 14.61 -14.55 18.30
C GLY A 58 13.85 -13.22 18.33
N VAL A 59 14.54 -12.15 18.73
CA VAL A 59 14.01 -10.78 18.75
C VAL A 59 14.15 -10.04 17.42
N ASN A 60 14.71 -10.69 16.40
CA ASN A 60 14.92 -10.06 15.10
C ASN A 60 13.85 -10.50 14.11
N LEU A 61 13.32 -9.54 13.34
CA LEU A 61 12.42 -9.79 12.21
C LEU A 61 13.16 -9.52 10.90
N PHE A 62 13.15 -10.52 10.01
CA PHE A 62 13.80 -10.44 8.71
C PHE A 62 12.77 -10.40 7.60
N HIS A 63 12.97 -9.47 6.67
CA HIS A 63 12.23 -9.39 5.42
C HIS A 63 13.17 -9.63 4.26
N SER A 64 12.68 -10.33 3.24
CA SER A 64 13.39 -10.55 1.98
C SER A 64 12.54 -10.03 0.82
N PHE A 65 13.20 -9.36 -0.13
CA PHE A 65 12.58 -8.75 -1.30
C PHE A 65 13.48 -8.96 -2.51
N GLN A 66 12.85 -9.22 -3.65
CA GLN A 66 13.53 -9.20 -4.94
C GLN A 66 13.82 -7.75 -5.37
N GLU A 67 12.85 -6.86 -5.12
CA GLU A 67 12.96 -5.43 -5.36
C GLU A 67 12.35 -4.65 -4.20
N PHE A 68 13.02 -3.58 -3.79
CA PHE A 68 12.54 -2.69 -2.75
C PHE A 68 12.79 -1.24 -3.16
N ASN A 69 11.89 -0.67 -3.97
CA ASN A 69 12.01 0.69 -4.50
C ASN A 69 10.84 1.56 -4.03
N VAL A 70 11.12 2.50 -3.14
CA VAL A 70 10.14 3.47 -2.63
C VAL A 70 10.23 4.75 -3.44
N SER A 71 9.14 5.14 -4.10
CA SER A 71 9.11 6.38 -4.88
C SER A 71 9.08 7.60 -3.95
N GLU A 72 9.53 8.75 -4.47
CA GLU A 72 9.56 10.01 -3.72
C GLU A 72 8.16 10.38 -3.19
N GLY A 73 8.10 10.83 -1.94
CA GLY A 73 6.84 11.20 -1.28
C GLY A 73 5.98 10.02 -0.83
N LEU A 74 6.37 8.77 -1.12
CA LEU A 74 5.70 7.58 -0.61
C LEU A 74 6.25 7.16 0.75
N ARG A 75 5.48 6.30 1.42
CA ARG A 75 5.73 5.84 2.77
C ARG A 75 5.41 4.35 2.87
N VAL A 76 6.38 3.63 3.42
CA VAL A 76 6.29 2.20 3.68
C VAL A 76 6.49 1.99 5.17
N TYR A 77 5.65 1.15 5.78
CA TYR A 77 5.80 0.74 7.17
C TYR A 77 6.06 -0.75 7.23
N LEU A 78 6.94 -1.15 8.13
CA LEU A 78 7.13 -2.54 8.50
C LEU A 78 6.32 -2.77 9.77
N ALA A 79 5.44 -3.78 9.76
CA ALA A 79 4.72 -4.20 10.94
C ALA A 79 5.71 -4.74 11.97
N ASN A 80 5.64 -4.21 13.20
CA ASN A 80 6.48 -4.65 14.30
C ASN A 80 5.63 -5.42 15.33
N PRO A 81 5.53 -6.76 15.22
CA PRO A 81 4.78 -7.56 16.19
C PRO A 81 5.47 -7.57 17.56
N ALA A 82 4.73 -7.95 18.60
CA ALA A 82 5.29 -8.07 19.94
C ALA A 82 6.43 -9.10 19.99
N GLY A 83 7.50 -8.79 20.74
CA GLY A 83 8.67 -9.67 20.88
C GLY A 83 9.77 -9.46 19.84
N ILE A 84 9.68 -8.39 19.03
CA ILE A 84 10.75 -7.89 18.16
C ILE A 84 11.33 -6.61 18.78
N GLU A 85 12.66 -6.45 18.78
CA GLU A 85 13.41 -5.35 19.44
C GLU A 85 14.35 -4.60 18.50
#